data_AF-K9YBL7-F1
#
_entry.id   AF-K9YBL7-F1
#
_cell.length_a   1.000
_cell.length_b   1.000
_cell.length_c   1.000
_cell.angle_alpha   90.00
_cell.angle_beta   90.00
_cell.angle_gamma   90.00
#
_symmetry.space_group_name_H-M   'P 1'
#
loop_
_entity.id
_entity.type
_entity.pdbx_description
1 polymer ?
#
loop_
_entity_poly.entity_id
_entity_poly.type
_entity_poly.pdbx_seq_one_letter_code
_entity_poly.pdbx_strand_id
1 'polypeptide(L)' 'MNMEWILIIAALIIIWLAVKAALKMVVIGFNTAFQILMILVILRIFFTIMPEEVWQQIRELPQLLWPS' A
#
# COMPACT_ATOMS: atom_id res chain seq x y z
N MET A 1 13.35 41.22 12.44
CA MET A 1 12.73 40.28 11.48
C MET A 1 11.32 40.03 11.97
N ASN A 2 10.29 40.53 11.28
CA ASN A 2 8.91 40.50 11.75
C ASN A 2 8.37 39.07 11.80
N MET A 3 7.58 38.77 12.83
CA MET A 3 7.01 37.45 13.14
C MET A 3 6.19 36.86 11.97
N GLU A 4 5.61 37.73 11.13
CA GLU A 4 4.87 37.36 9.91
C GLU A 4 5.73 36.57 8.90
N TRP A 5 6.99 36.95 8.71
CA TRP A 5 7.89 36.26 7.80
C TRP A 5 8.23 34.84 8.27
N ILE A 6 8.36 34.66 9.59
CA ILE A 6 8.60 33.35 10.21
C ILE A 6 7.40 32.44 10.01
N LEU A 7 6.17 32.97 10.19
CA LEU A 7 4.94 32.23 9.97
C LEU A 7 4.75 31.81 8.52
N ILE A 8 5.06 32.69 7.56
CA ILE A 8 4.98 32.39 6.12
C ILE A 8 5.95 31.28 5.75
N ILE A 9 7.19 31.33 6.24
CA ILE A 9 8.20 30.31 5.99
C ILE A 9 7.80 28.97 6.63
N ALA A 10 7.30 29.00 7.87
CA ALA A 10 6.83 27.80 8.56
C ALA A 10 5.65 27.14 7.83
N ALA A 11 4.69 27.94 7.36
CA ALA A 11 3.56 27.44 6.57
C ALA A 11 4.02 26.80 5.25
N LEU A 12 4.96 27.42 4.54
CA LEU A 12 5.58 26.88 3.32
C LEU A 12 6.23 25.52 3.57
N ILE A 13 6.98 25.39 4.66
CA ILE A 13 7.65 24.13 5.04
C ILE A 13 6.61 23.04 5.35
N ILE A 14 5.55 23.36 6.10
CA ILE A 14 4.51 22.40 6.47
C ILE A 14 3.76 21.92 5.22
N ILE A 15 3.39 22.83 4.31
CA ILE A 15 2.71 22.48 3.05
C ILE A 15 3.60 21.56 2.21
N TRP A 16 4.89 21.89 2.09
CA TRP A 16 5.84 21.04 1.36
C TRP A 16 5.95 19.62 1.96
N LEU A 17 6.05 19.53 3.29
CA LEU A 17 6.09 18.25 4.00
C LEU A 17 4.80 17.43 3.77
N ALA A 18 3.64 18.08 3.82
CA ALA A 18 2.35 17.42 3.58
C ALA A 18 2.25 16.88 2.15
N VAL A 19 2.60 17.68 1.15
CA VAL A 19 2.62 17.25 -0.26
C VAL A 19 3.59 16.10 -0.47
N LYS A 20 4.81 16.18 0.09
CA LYS A 20 5.81 15.12 0.00
C LYS A 20 5.32 13.81 0.64
N ALA A 21 4.67 13.89 1.80
CA ALA A 21 4.13 12.72 2.48
C ALA A 21 2.96 12.09 1.68
N ALA A 22 2.07 12.91 1.13
CA ALA A 22 0.97 12.45 0.30
C ALA A 22 1.47 11.72 -0.95
N LEU A 23 2.42 12.32 -1.69
CA LEU A 23 3.05 11.68 -2.85
C LEU A 23 3.73 10.36 -2.47
N LYS A 24 4.43 10.33 -1.33
CA LYS A 24 5.08 9.11 -0.85
C LYS A 24 4.07 8.00 -0.52
N MET A 25 2.93 8.34 0.11
CA MET A 25 1.88 7.36 0.40
C MET A 25 1.29 6.76 -0.88
N VAL A 26 1.05 7.59 -1.91
CA VAL A 26 0.56 7.11 -3.21
C VAL A 26 1.56 6.14 -3.85
N VAL A 27 2.85 6.51 -3.87
CA VAL A 27 3.90 5.66 -4.45
C VAL A 27 4.06 4.35 -3.68
N ILE A 28 4.02 4.38 -2.35
CA ILE A 28 4.09 3.17 -1.53
C ILE A 28 2.88 2.26 -1.82
N GLY A 29 1.67 2.82 -1.80
CA GLY A 29 0.45 2.06 -2.09
C GLY A 29 0.48 1.43 -3.48
N PHE A 30 0.93 2.18 -4.49
CA PHE A 30 1.08 1.69 -5.85
C PHE A 30 2.13 0.57 -5.95
N ASN A 31 3.29 0.75 -5.32
CA ASN A 31 4.35 -0.26 -5.34
C ASN A 31 3.93 -1.55 -4.64
N THR A 32 3.22 -1.45 -3.50
CA THR A 32 2.66 -2.63 -2.81
C THR A 32 1.60 -3.32 -3.66
N ALA A 33 0.67 -2.58 -4.26
CA ALA A 33 -0.33 -3.15 -5.15
C ALA A 33 0.31 -3.84 -6.37
N PHE A 34 1.35 -3.24 -6.94
CA PHE A 34 2.11 -3.81 -8.05
C PHE A 34 2.84 -5.10 -7.65
N GLN A 35 3.46 -5.14 -6.46
CA GLN A 35 4.09 -6.36 -5.95
C GLN A 35 3.08 -7.50 -5.75
N ILE A 36 1.92 -7.20 -5.14
CA ILE A 36 0.84 -8.18 -4.97
C ILE A 36 0.38 -8.68 -6.34
N LEU A 37 0.17 -7.77 -7.29
CA LEU A 37 -0.21 -8.13 -8.65
C LEU A 37 0.84 -9.02 -9.33
N MET A 38 2.13 -8.71 -9.17
CA MET A 38 3.21 -9.54 -9.71
C MET A 38 3.20 -10.95 -9.12
N ILE A 39 3.02 -11.08 -7.79
CA ILE A 39 2.92 -12.38 -7.11
C ILE A 39 1.72 -13.16 -7.63
N LEU A 40 0.55 -12.52 -7.75
CA LEU A 40 -0.66 -13.15 -8.28
C LEU A 40 -0.49 -13.58 -9.74
N VAL A 41 0.19 -12.78 -10.56
CA VAL A 41 0.50 -13.12 -11.96
C VAL A 41 1.42 -14.33 -12.04
N ILE A 42 2.50 -14.37 -11.23
CA ILE A 42 3.40 -15.51 -11.15
C ILE A 42 2.60 -16.75 -10.73
N LEU A 43 1.82 -16.66 -9.66
CA LEU A 43 1.02 -17.77 -9.15
C LEU A 43 0.04 -18.29 -10.21
N ARG A 44 -0.61 -17.38 -10.95
CA ARG A 44 -1.50 -17.73 -12.07
C ARG A 44 -0.76 -18.42 -13.21
N ILE A 45 0.46 -17.99 -13.56
CA ILE A 45 1.24 -18.60 -14.65
C ILE A 45 1.73 -20.01 -14.27
N PHE A 46 2.19 -20.21 -13.03
CA PHE A 46 2.76 -21.48 -12.60
C PHE A 46 1.71 -22.50 -12.15
N PHE A 47 0.65 -22.05 -11.47
CA PHE A 47 -0.36 -22.96 -10.91
C PHE A 47 -1.67 -22.95 -11.70
N THR A 48 -1.88 -22.04 -12.66
CA THR A 48 -3.15 -21.87 -13.42
C THR A 48 -4.35 -21.50 -12.53
N ILE A 49 -4.11 -21.15 -11.28
CA ILE A 49 -5.12 -20.83 -10.27
C ILE A 49 -5.57 -19.37 -10.45
N MET A 50 -6.88 -19.12 -10.37
CA MET A 50 -7.44 -17.77 -10.41
C MET A 50 -7.22 -17.07 -9.05
N PRO A 51 -7.01 -15.74 -9.01
CA PRO A 51 -6.81 -15.00 -7.75
C PRO A 51 -7.92 -15.24 -6.71
N GLU A 52 -9.16 -15.37 -7.18
CA GLU A 52 -10.35 -15.69 -6.39
C GLU A 52 -10.23 -17.03 -5.65
N GLU A 53 -9.64 -18.04 -6.28
CA GLU A 53 -9.44 -19.36 -5.68
C GLU A 53 -8.38 -19.30 -4.58
N VAL A 54 -7.32 -18.51 -4.78
CA VAL A 54 -6.29 -18.25 -3.76
C VAL A 54 -6.90 -17.55 -2.55
N TRP A 55 -7.78 -16.57 -2.79
CA TRP A 55 -8.47 -15.86 -1.71
C TRP A 55 -9.46 -16.76 -0.96
N GLN A 56 -10.12 -17.70 -1.65
CA GLN A 56 -10.95 -18.72 -1.00
C GLN A 56 -10.09 -19.65 -0.13
N GLN A 57 -8.99 -20.17 -0.65
CA GLN A 57 -8.07 -21.02 0.13
C GLN A 57 -7.50 -20.30 1.36
N ILE A 58 -7.16 -19.01 1.25
CA ILE A 58 -6.73 -18.19 2.40
C ILE A 58 -7.84 -18.04 3.44
N ARG A 59 -9.11 -17.92 3.02
CA ARG A 59 -10.25 -17.84 3.95
C ARG A 59 -10.58 -19.17 4.62
N GLU A 60 -10.30 -20.28 3.97
CA GLU A 60 -10.55 -21.63 4.50
C GLU A 60 -9.37 -22.17 5.33
N LEU A 61 -8.17 -21.64 5.11
CA LEU A 61 -6.93 -21.97 5.83
C LEU A 61 -7.06 -21.93 7.37
N PRO A 62 -7.72 -20.94 8.00
CA PRO A 62 -7.92 -20.92 9.44
C PRO A 62 -8.70 -22.13 9.96
N GLN A 63 -9.70 -22.60 9.23
CA GLN A 63 -10.52 -23.77 9.62
C GLN A 63 -9.74 -25.07 9.44
N LEU A 64 -8.86 -25.13 8.43
CA LEU A 64 -7.96 -26.27 8.20
C LEU A 64 -6.84 -26.37 9.26
N LEU A 65 -6.31 -25.23 9.72
CA LEU A 65 -5.22 -25.20 10.70
C LEU A 65 -5.72 -25.25 12.15
N TRP A 66 -6.94 -24.78 12.41
CA TRP A 66 -7.56 -24.79 13.73
C TRP A 66 -9.00 -25.32 13.65
N PRO A 67 -9.18 -26.62 13.34
CA PRO A 67 -10.49 -27.25 13.43
C PRO A 67 -10.92 -27.21 14.90
N SER A 68 -12.00 -26.47 15.18
CA SER A 68 -12.63 -26.41 16.51
C SER A 68 -13.62 -27.56 16.65
#